data_AF-A0A4V5UXX2-F1
#
_entry.id   AF-A0A4V5UXX2-F1
#
_cell.length_a   1.000
_cell.length_b   1.000
_cell.length_c   1.000
_cell.angle_alpha   90.00
_cell.angle_beta   90.00
_cell.angle_gamma   90.00
#
_symmetry.space_group_name_H-M   'P 1'
#
loop_
_entity.id
_entity.type
_entity.pdbx_description
1 polymer ?
#
loop_
_entity_poly.entity_id
_entity_poly.type
_entity_poly.pdbx_seq_one_letter_code
_entity_poly.pdbx_strand_id
1 'polypeptide(L)'
;MEILWFGVLALLLIGYFALEGFDLGVGLLLPVTADRDRAIGAIGPFVLANEVWLIAVAGVLFGAFPACEHALSANYTAVVLLLVSWVVRDMGLWFRRRLFARAFWEWVIALGSLGVCLAWGLFLAGLAGFSFPFGLLYGLLIAALFVLHGRRFLDWRLTGGGSPLVTGALAAVPALVPLVGFAGAVVGNAAPSATLTVMTFMVLPFVPVMAGAQIWVWRAFGKGPVPTYF
;
A
#
# COMPACT_ATOMS: atom_id res chain seq x y z
N MET A 1 -15.55 20.62 7.19
CA MET A 1 -15.04 20.09 5.91
C MET A 1 -13.66 19.48 6.06
N GLU A 2 -12.75 20.14 6.77
CA GLU A 2 -11.38 19.66 7.02
C GLU A 2 -11.33 18.28 7.70
N ILE A 3 -12.11 18.10 8.78
CA ILE A 3 -12.22 16.81 9.50
C ILE A 3 -12.76 15.70 8.57
N LEU A 4 -13.68 16.03 7.67
CA LEU A 4 -14.20 15.06 6.69
C LEU A 4 -13.08 14.63 5.73
N TRP A 5 -12.33 15.57 5.17
CA TRP A 5 -11.22 15.27 4.27
C TRP A 5 -10.06 14.55 4.98
N PHE A 6 -9.84 14.86 6.25
CA PHE A 6 -8.88 14.13 7.08
C PHE A 6 -9.34 12.68 7.30
N GLY A 7 -10.63 12.47 7.57
CA GLY A 7 -11.22 11.14 7.64
C GLY A 7 -11.11 10.35 6.33
N VAL A 8 -11.28 11.02 5.18
CA VAL A 8 -11.07 10.41 3.86
C VAL A 8 -9.61 10.02 3.66
N LEU A 9 -8.65 10.91 3.98
CA LEU A 9 -7.22 10.59 3.92
C LEU A 9 -6.86 9.42 4.82
N ALA A 10 -7.40 9.39 6.05
CA ALA A 10 -7.21 8.31 7.00
C ALA A 10 -7.73 6.97 6.47
N LEU A 11 -8.96 6.96 5.94
CA LEU A 11 -9.57 5.78 5.33
C LEU A 11 -8.71 5.25 4.18
N LEU A 12 -8.27 6.13 3.28
CA LEU A 12 -7.49 5.74 2.11
C LEU A 12 -6.11 5.20 2.51
N LEU A 13 -5.43 5.82 3.49
CA LEU A 13 -4.12 5.38 3.93
C LEU A 13 -4.19 4.04 4.70
N ILE A 14 -5.16 3.89 5.61
CA ILE A 14 -5.40 2.64 6.33
C ILE A 14 -5.77 1.53 5.34
N GLY A 15 -6.66 1.83 4.40
CA GLY A 15 -7.07 0.90 3.35
C GLY A 15 -5.89 0.47 2.48
N TYR A 16 -5.05 1.41 2.05
CA TYR A 16 -3.84 1.09 1.29
C TYR A 16 -2.93 0.11 2.03
N PHE A 17 -2.57 0.37 3.29
CA PHE A 17 -1.70 -0.54 4.05
C PHE A 17 -2.35 -1.92 4.28
N ALA A 18 -3.67 -1.96 4.52
CA ALA A 18 -4.40 -3.21 4.70
C ALA A 18 -4.55 -4.01 3.40
N LEU A 19 -4.64 -3.35 2.24
CA LEU A 19 -4.89 -3.99 0.96
C LEU A 19 -3.58 -4.30 0.23
N GLU A 20 -2.70 -3.32 0.06
CA GLU A 20 -1.40 -3.52 -0.58
C GLU A 20 -0.46 -4.38 0.27
N GLY A 21 -0.66 -4.39 1.59
CA GLY A 21 0.23 -5.07 2.52
C GLY A 21 0.38 -6.57 2.24
N PHE A 22 -0.66 -7.24 1.74
CA PHE A 22 -0.53 -8.66 1.39
C PHE A 22 0.18 -8.86 0.06
N ASP A 23 0.03 -7.96 -0.92
CA ASP A 23 0.74 -8.04 -2.20
C ASP A 23 2.25 -7.91 -2.00
N LEU A 24 2.66 -6.89 -1.24
CA LEU A 24 4.05 -6.68 -0.83
C LEU A 24 4.57 -7.85 0.00
N GLY A 25 3.74 -8.38 0.91
CA GLY A 25 4.05 -9.55 1.72
C GLY A 25 4.30 -10.82 0.91
N VAL A 26 3.45 -11.09 -0.08
CA VAL A 26 3.62 -12.22 -1.00
C VAL A 26 4.86 -12.01 -1.88
N GLY A 27 5.10 -10.78 -2.34
CA GLY A 27 6.32 -10.43 -3.08
C GLY A 27 7.60 -10.72 -2.30
N LEU A 28 7.64 -10.37 -1.01
CA LEU A 28 8.76 -10.67 -0.11
C LEU A 28 8.96 -12.18 0.13
N LEU A 29 7.87 -12.95 0.19
CA LEU A 29 7.90 -14.41 0.39
C LEU A 29 8.27 -15.20 -0.87
N LEU A 30 8.22 -14.57 -2.03
CA LEU A 30 8.32 -15.26 -3.32
C LEU A 30 9.60 -16.10 -3.48
N PRO A 31 10.81 -15.64 -3.08
CA PRO A 31 12.03 -16.43 -3.24
C PRO A 31 12.02 -17.75 -2.46
N VAL A 32 11.31 -17.80 -1.33
CA VAL A 32 11.22 -18.98 -0.44
C VAL A 32 9.93 -19.77 -0.59
N THR A 33 9.02 -19.32 -1.45
CA THR A 33 7.75 -20.02 -1.72
C THR A 33 7.96 -21.16 -2.71
N ALA A 34 7.41 -22.34 -2.42
CA ALA A 34 7.55 -23.51 -3.30
C ALA A 34 6.76 -23.35 -4.62
N ASP A 35 5.46 -23.05 -4.53
CA ASP A 35 4.60 -22.82 -5.69
C ASP A 35 4.46 -21.32 -5.98
N ARG A 36 5.53 -20.76 -6.54
CA ARG A 36 5.63 -19.32 -6.85
C ARG A 36 4.60 -18.86 -7.88
N ASP A 37 4.18 -19.73 -8.80
CA ASP A 37 3.16 -19.36 -9.80
C ASP A 37 1.80 -19.20 -9.18
N ARG A 38 1.42 -20.14 -8.32
CA ARG A 38 0.15 -20.06 -7.62
C ARG A 38 0.11 -18.91 -6.63
N ALA A 39 1.25 -18.58 -6.00
CA ALA A 39 1.36 -17.40 -5.13
C ALA A 39 1.14 -16.09 -5.88
N ILE A 40 1.78 -15.88 -7.04
CA ILE A 40 1.58 -14.67 -7.84
C ILE A 40 0.18 -14.64 -8.46
N GLY A 41 -0.31 -15.77 -8.97
CA GLY A 41 -1.67 -15.86 -9.50
C GLY A 41 -2.74 -15.50 -8.46
N ALA A 42 -2.48 -15.81 -7.17
CA ALA A 42 -3.39 -15.52 -6.07
C ALA A 42 -3.56 -14.02 -5.82
N ILE A 43 -2.49 -13.24 -5.95
CA ILE A 43 -2.54 -11.78 -5.77
C ILE A 43 -2.90 -11.04 -7.06
N GLY A 44 -2.68 -11.65 -8.23
CA GLY A 44 -2.79 -10.97 -9.52
C GLY A 44 -4.03 -10.10 -9.76
N PRO A 45 -5.26 -10.57 -9.44
CA PRO A 45 -6.48 -9.77 -9.59
C PRO A 45 -6.59 -8.57 -8.63
N PHE A 46 -5.81 -8.55 -7.56
CA PHE A 46 -5.88 -7.58 -6.47
C PHE A 46 -4.88 -6.44 -6.63
N VAL A 47 -3.69 -6.71 -7.21
CA VAL A 47 -2.57 -5.75 -7.31
C VAL A 47 -3.02 -4.35 -7.75
N LEU A 48 -3.59 -4.24 -8.95
CA LEU A 48 -4.00 -2.93 -9.48
C LEU A 48 -5.14 -2.30 -8.65
N ALA A 49 -6.04 -3.13 -8.10
CA ALA A 49 -7.15 -2.65 -7.26
C ALA A 49 -6.65 -2.08 -5.92
N ASN A 50 -5.52 -2.57 -5.43
CA ASN A 50 -4.90 -2.10 -4.20
C ASN A 50 -4.04 -0.85 -4.44
N GLU A 51 -3.29 -0.81 -5.55
CA GLU A 51 -2.43 0.32 -5.93
C GLU A 51 -3.17 1.65 -6.07
N VAL A 52 -4.41 1.63 -6.58
CA VAL A 52 -5.21 2.85 -6.76
C VAL A 52 -5.51 3.56 -5.43
N TRP A 53 -5.45 2.87 -4.29
CA TRP A 53 -5.60 3.50 -2.98
C TRP A 53 -4.45 4.46 -2.68
N LEU A 54 -3.21 4.12 -3.06
CA LEU A 54 -2.06 5.02 -2.88
C LEU A 54 -2.16 6.24 -3.79
N ILE A 55 -2.59 6.05 -5.03
CA ILE A 55 -2.84 7.16 -5.95
C ILE A 55 -3.91 8.11 -5.37
N ALA A 56 -4.99 7.56 -4.79
CA ALA A 56 -6.02 8.36 -4.14
C ALA A 56 -5.50 9.08 -2.89
N VAL A 57 -4.66 8.45 -2.06
CA VAL A 57 -3.96 9.11 -0.94
C VAL A 57 -3.19 10.32 -1.44
N ALA A 58 -2.38 10.15 -2.50
CA ALA A 58 -1.60 11.25 -3.08
C ALA A 58 -2.52 12.37 -3.60
N GLY A 59 -3.56 12.03 -4.35
CA GLY A 59 -4.53 13.01 -4.87
C GLY A 59 -5.25 13.80 -3.76
N VAL A 60 -5.67 13.13 -2.69
CA VAL A 60 -6.28 13.78 -1.53
C VAL A 60 -5.27 14.65 -0.78
N LEU A 61 -4.03 14.19 -0.62
CA LEU A 61 -2.96 14.96 0.02
C LEU A 61 -2.71 16.28 -0.73
N PHE A 62 -2.50 16.23 -2.05
CA PHE A 62 -2.26 17.43 -2.85
C PHE A 62 -3.49 18.32 -3.01
N GLY A 63 -4.70 17.76 -3.07
CA GLY A 63 -5.92 18.53 -3.24
C GLY A 63 -6.42 19.16 -1.95
N ALA A 64 -6.57 18.36 -0.90
CA ALA A 64 -7.20 18.77 0.36
C ALA A 64 -6.19 19.28 1.39
N PHE A 65 -4.90 18.93 1.26
CA PHE A 65 -3.85 19.28 2.22
C PHE A 65 -2.56 19.77 1.52
N PRO A 66 -2.65 20.72 0.57
CA PRO A 66 -1.52 21.10 -0.30
C PRO A 66 -0.27 21.53 0.48
N ALA A 67 -0.42 22.19 1.63
CA ALA A 67 0.72 22.60 2.45
C ALA A 67 1.51 21.43 3.07
N CYS A 68 0.93 20.22 3.10
CA CYS A 68 1.66 19.00 3.48
C CYS A 68 2.68 18.55 2.44
N GLU A 69 2.74 19.16 1.24
CA GLU A 69 3.79 18.92 0.25
C GLU A 69 5.19 19.13 0.86
N HIS A 70 5.36 20.08 1.77
CA HIS A 70 6.63 20.32 2.43
C HIS A 70 7.16 19.06 3.14
N ALA A 71 6.28 18.24 3.70
CA ALA A 71 6.66 16.98 4.35
C ALA A 71 7.17 15.93 3.34
N LEU A 72 6.64 15.92 2.12
CA LEU A 72 7.14 15.08 1.02
C LEU A 72 8.52 15.56 0.57
N SER A 73 8.69 16.87 0.40
CA SER A 73 9.96 17.49 0.00
C SER A 73 11.05 17.31 1.05
N ALA A 74 10.73 17.42 2.34
CA ALA A 74 11.66 17.16 3.43
C ALA A 74 12.11 15.69 3.49
N ASN A 75 11.30 14.77 2.96
CA ASN A 75 11.59 13.33 2.91
C ASN A 75 11.78 12.83 1.46
N TYR A 76 12.28 13.69 0.58
CA TYR A 76 12.36 13.43 -0.87
C TYR A 76 13.01 12.09 -1.21
N THR A 77 14.13 11.74 -0.56
CA THR A 77 14.81 10.46 -0.81
C THR A 77 13.94 9.25 -0.49
N ALA A 78 13.14 9.30 0.58
CA ALA A 78 12.22 8.22 0.93
C ALA A 78 11.07 8.12 -0.10
N VAL A 79 10.53 9.25 -0.55
CA VAL A 79 9.49 9.28 -1.58
C VAL A 79 10.01 8.72 -2.91
N VAL A 80 11.20 9.14 -3.36
CA VAL A 80 11.81 8.62 -4.59
C VAL A 80 12.10 7.12 -4.47
N LEU A 81 12.63 6.66 -3.33
CA LEU A 81 12.85 5.25 -3.09
C LEU A 81 11.55 4.45 -3.18
N LEU A 82 10.45 4.96 -2.61
CA LEU A 82 9.14 4.34 -2.67
C LEU A 82 8.68 4.18 -4.13
N LEU A 83 8.74 5.26 -4.92
CA LEU A 83 8.30 5.25 -6.32
C LEU A 83 9.14 4.31 -7.19
N VAL A 84 10.46 4.36 -7.05
CA VAL A 84 11.37 3.48 -7.81
C VAL A 84 11.12 2.02 -7.42
N SER A 85 11.00 1.73 -6.13
CA SER A 85 10.77 0.36 -5.66
C SER A 85 9.41 -0.19 -6.11
N TRP A 86 8.39 0.66 -6.14
CA TRP A 86 7.06 0.32 -6.65
C TRP A 86 7.12 -0.03 -8.14
N VAL A 87 7.71 0.83 -8.98
CA VAL A 87 7.88 0.57 -10.41
C VAL A 87 8.69 -0.71 -10.66
N VAL A 88 9.78 -0.92 -9.93
CA VAL A 88 10.64 -2.10 -10.07
C VAL A 88 9.89 -3.39 -9.70
N ARG A 89 9.07 -3.35 -8.64
CA ARG A 89 8.22 -4.48 -8.24
C ARG A 89 7.24 -4.85 -9.35
N ASP A 90 6.50 -3.87 -9.87
CA ASP A 90 5.48 -4.11 -10.89
C ASP A 90 6.09 -4.60 -12.18
N MET A 91 7.22 -4.01 -12.58
CA MET A 91 8.03 -4.52 -13.68
C MET A 91 8.34 -6.01 -13.49
N GLY A 92 8.73 -6.41 -12.28
CA GLY A 92 8.94 -7.80 -11.92
C GLY A 92 7.71 -8.67 -12.11
N LEU A 93 6.54 -8.25 -11.63
CA LEU A 93 5.28 -8.98 -11.79
C LEU A 93 4.94 -9.19 -13.27
N TRP A 94 5.01 -8.13 -14.08
CA TRP A 94 4.62 -8.16 -15.50
C TRP A 94 5.62 -8.88 -16.40
N PHE A 95 6.91 -8.88 -16.07
CA PHE A 95 7.97 -9.44 -16.93
C PHE A 95 8.37 -10.87 -16.59
N ARG A 96 8.05 -11.36 -15.38
CA ARG A 96 8.46 -12.68 -14.87
C ARG A 96 8.20 -13.85 -15.82
N ARG A 97 7.07 -13.87 -16.53
CA ARG A 97 6.72 -14.92 -17.52
C ARG A 97 7.07 -14.58 -18.97
N ARG A 98 7.41 -13.33 -19.26
CA ARG A 98 7.61 -12.83 -20.63
C ARG A 98 9.08 -12.79 -21.02
N LEU A 99 9.98 -12.68 -20.05
CA LEU A 99 11.41 -12.54 -20.26
C LEU A 99 12.19 -13.75 -19.72
N PHE A 100 13.45 -13.84 -20.13
CA PHE A 100 14.39 -14.85 -19.64
C PHE A 100 14.69 -14.64 -18.14
N ALA A 101 15.26 -15.66 -17.50
CA ALA A 101 15.68 -15.64 -16.10
C ALA A 101 14.53 -15.36 -15.11
N ARG A 102 13.51 -16.21 -15.09
CA ARG A 102 12.39 -16.11 -14.13
C ARG A 102 12.82 -15.91 -12.67
N ALA A 103 13.87 -16.60 -12.23
CA ALA A 103 14.41 -16.45 -10.87
C ALA A 103 14.94 -15.03 -10.58
N PHE A 104 15.48 -14.34 -11.59
CA PHE A 104 15.89 -12.94 -11.48
C PHE A 104 14.67 -12.05 -11.19
N TRP A 105 13.58 -12.22 -11.95
CA TRP A 105 12.36 -11.45 -11.74
C TRP A 105 11.69 -11.74 -10.39
N GLU A 106 11.82 -12.97 -9.87
CA GLU A 106 11.35 -13.32 -8.52
C GLU A 106 12.11 -12.55 -7.43
N TRP A 107 13.43 -12.34 -7.60
CA TRP A 107 14.21 -11.48 -6.73
C TRP A 107 13.90 -9.99 -6.93
N VAL A 108 13.65 -9.54 -8.16
CA VAL A 108 13.22 -8.16 -8.44
C VAL A 108 11.92 -7.83 -7.70
N ILE A 109 10.94 -8.74 -7.74
CA ILE A 109 9.67 -8.58 -6.99
C ILE A 109 9.94 -8.47 -5.49
N ALA A 110 10.77 -9.37 -4.95
CA ALA A 110 11.08 -9.40 -3.52
C ALA A 110 11.82 -8.14 -3.05
N LEU A 111 12.86 -7.72 -3.78
CA LEU A 111 13.66 -6.54 -3.45
C LEU A 111 12.89 -5.24 -3.69
N GLY A 112 12.05 -5.16 -4.72
CA GLY A 112 11.14 -4.04 -4.92
C GLY A 112 10.12 -3.93 -3.79
N SER A 113 9.53 -5.06 -3.37
CA SER A 113 8.60 -5.08 -2.23
C SER A 113 9.29 -4.66 -0.92
N LEU A 114 10.53 -5.11 -0.69
CA LEU A 114 11.33 -4.67 0.45
C LEU A 114 11.64 -3.17 0.39
N GLY A 115 12.02 -2.67 -0.80
CA GLY A 115 12.28 -1.26 -1.03
C GLY A 115 11.09 -0.37 -0.69
N VAL A 116 9.87 -0.77 -1.06
CA VAL A 116 8.63 -0.06 -0.67
C VAL A 116 8.44 -0.06 0.84
N CYS A 117 8.65 -1.19 1.52
CA CYS A 117 8.53 -1.28 2.98
C CYS A 117 9.55 -0.37 3.69
N LEU A 118 10.81 -0.41 3.25
CA LEU A 118 11.88 0.44 3.79
C LEU A 118 11.62 1.92 3.53
N ALA A 119 11.12 2.27 2.35
CA ALA A 119 10.79 3.64 2.01
C ALA A 119 9.66 4.20 2.89
N TRP A 120 8.61 3.42 3.16
CA TRP A 120 7.58 3.80 4.14
C TRP A 120 8.16 3.95 5.55
N GLY A 121 9.03 3.04 5.96
CA GLY A 121 9.73 3.11 7.24
C GLY A 121 10.51 4.41 7.41
N LEU A 122 11.32 4.74 6.41
CA LEU A 122 12.11 5.98 6.35
C LEU A 122 11.24 7.22 6.33
N PHE A 123 10.19 7.24 5.51
CA PHE A 123 9.28 8.36 5.39
C PHE A 123 8.57 8.64 6.73
N LEU A 124 7.96 7.62 7.33
CA LEU A 124 7.20 7.77 8.58
C LEU A 124 8.10 8.10 9.77
N ALA A 125 9.31 7.53 9.83
CA ALA A 125 10.30 7.89 10.84
C ALA A 125 10.78 9.34 10.67
N GLY A 126 11.02 9.77 9.43
CA GLY A 126 11.44 11.13 9.11
C GLY A 126 10.38 12.18 9.48
N LEU A 127 9.10 11.89 9.25
CA LEU A 127 8.00 12.75 9.73
C LEU A 127 8.06 12.97 11.25
N ALA A 128 8.40 11.93 12.00
CA ALA A 128 8.55 11.98 13.46
C ALA A 128 9.92 12.44 13.95
N GLY A 129 10.81 12.88 13.05
CA GLY A 129 12.14 13.38 13.41
C GLY A 129 13.09 12.29 13.90
N PHE A 130 12.79 11.02 13.63
CA PHE A 130 13.67 9.91 13.99
C PHE A 130 14.82 9.75 12.98
N SER A 131 15.90 9.13 13.46
CA SER A 131 17.12 8.93 12.66
C SER A 131 16.95 7.88 11.56
N PHE A 132 17.82 7.93 10.56
CA PHE A 132 17.84 6.99 9.44
C PHE A 132 17.88 5.51 9.88
N PRO A 133 18.73 5.07 10.85
CA PRO A 133 18.70 3.69 11.33
C PRO A 133 17.36 3.28 11.94
N PHE A 134 16.68 4.18 12.65
CA PHE A 134 15.35 3.92 13.18
C PHE A 134 14.34 3.74 12.04
N GLY A 135 14.41 4.58 11.00
CA GLY A 135 13.55 4.43 9.82
C GLY A 135 13.75 3.10 9.09
N LEU A 136 14.98 2.59 9.02
CA LEU A 136 15.23 1.24 8.50
C LEU A 136 14.61 0.15 9.37
N LEU A 137 14.78 0.22 10.70
CA LEU A 137 14.15 -0.73 11.64
C LEU A 137 12.62 -0.70 11.52
N TYR A 138 12.04 0.49 11.39
CA TYR A 138 10.61 0.65 11.20
C TYR A 138 10.14 0.08 9.86
N GLY A 139 10.93 0.25 8.79
CA GLY A 139 10.66 -0.37 7.50
C GLY A 139 10.74 -1.90 7.54
N LEU A 140 11.66 -2.46 8.31
CA LEU A 140 11.74 -3.92 8.54
C LEU A 140 10.56 -4.43 9.36
N LEU A 141 10.07 -3.65 10.33
CA LEU A 141 8.83 -3.97 11.05
C LEU A 141 7.63 -4.00 10.08
N ILE A 142 7.50 -2.99 9.21
CA ILE A 142 6.46 -2.96 8.17
C ILE A 142 6.58 -4.20 7.27
N ALA A 143 7.79 -4.54 6.81
CA ALA A 143 8.03 -5.73 6.00
C ALA A 143 7.60 -7.01 6.73
N ALA A 144 7.90 -7.15 8.03
CA ALA A 144 7.50 -8.30 8.82
C ALA A 144 5.97 -8.42 8.96
N LEU A 145 5.27 -7.30 9.20
CA LEU A 145 3.81 -7.25 9.26
C LEU A 145 3.19 -7.63 7.90
N PHE A 146 3.75 -7.12 6.80
CA PHE A 146 3.30 -7.44 5.46
C PHE A 146 3.57 -8.90 5.11
N VAL A 147 4.73 -9.47 5.45
CA VAL A 147 5.01 -10.91 5.31
C VAL A 147 3.99 -11.76 6.05
N LEU A 148 3.66 -11.41 7.30
CA LEU A 148 2.62 -12.09 8.06
C LEU A 148 1.25 -11.98 7.36
N HIS A 149 0.91 -10.80 6.86
CA HIS A 149 -0.34 -10.57 6.15
C HIS A 149 -0.43 -11.33 4.83
N GLY A 150 0.61 -11.26 3.99
CA GLY A 150 0.75 -11.99 2.73
C GLY A 150 0.67 -13.51 2.93
N ARG A 151 1.32 -14.06 3.96
CA ARG A 151 1.19 -15.48 4.29
C ARG A 151 -0.24 -15.87 4.62
N ARG A 152 -0.93 -15.09 5.46
CA ARG A 152 -2.33 -15.36 5.82
C ARG A 152 -3.29 -15.16 4.65
N PHE A 153 -2.99 -14.22 3.76
CA PHE A 153 -3.72 -14.07 2.51
C PHE A 153 -3.57 -15.32 1.62
N LEU A 154 -2.35 -15.85 1.46
CA LEU A 154 -2.13 -17.08 0.71
C LEU A 154 -2.84 -18.29 1.34
N ASP A 155 -2.78 -18.45 2.66
CA ASP A 155 -3.50 -19.52 3.36
C ASP A 155 -5.00 -19.46 3.05
N TRP A 156 -5.61 -18.28 3.19
CA TRP A 156 -7.02 -18.05 2.85
C TRP A 156 -7.31 -18.31 1.37
N ARG A 157 -6.48 -17.77 0.47
CA ARG A 157 -6.75 -17.77 -0.97
C ARG A 157 -6.49 -19.12 -1.63
N LEU A 158 -5.52 -19.88 -1.13
CA LEU A 158 -5.06 -21.13 -1.75
C LEU A 158 -5.66 -22.37 -1.09
N THR A 159 -5.93 -22.32 0.23
CA THR A 159 -6.41 -23.48 0.99
C THR A 159 -7.80 -23.26 1.59
N GLY A 160 -8.32 -22.03 1.59
CA GLY A 160 -9.57 -21.67 2.29
C GLY A 160 -9.40 -21.52 3.80
N GLY A 161 -8.17 -21.58 4.31
CA GLY A 161 -7.87 -21.57 5.73
C GLY A 161 -7.74 -20.16 6.33
N GLY A 162 -8.48 -19.90 7.42
CA GLY A 162 -8.38 -18.66 8.18
C GLY A 162 -8.91 -17.42 7.45
N SER A 163 -8.75 -16.25 8.07
CA SER A 163 -9.14 -14.95 7.49
C SER A 163 -7.95 -13.99 7.54
N PRO A 164 -7.69 -13.21 6.46
CA PRO A 164 -6.63 -12.22 6.45
C PRO A 164 -7.01 -10.92 7.20
N LEU A 165 -8.23 -10.80 7.74
CA LEU A 165 -8.72 -9.55 8.33
C LEU A 165 -7.89 -9.05 9.51
N VAL A 166 -7.53 -9.92 10.45
CA VAL A 166 -6.73 -9.54 11.63
C VAL A 166 -5.34 -9.07 11.21
N THR A 167 -4.71 -9.80 10.29
CA THR A 167 -3.38 -9.40 9.80
C THR A 167 -3.43 -8.17 8.91
N GLY A 168 -4.55 -7.91 8.23
CA GLY A 168 -4.77 -6.65 7.50
C GLY A 168 -4.90 -5.45 8.44
N ALA A 169 -5.61 -5.61 9.56
CA ALA A 169 -5.67 -4.59 10.60
C ALA A 169 -4.28 -4.32 11.21
N LEU A 170 -3.49 -5.38 11.47
CA LEU A 170 -2.10 -5.24 11.93
C LEU A 170 -1.20 -4.57 10.87
N ALA A 171 -1.36 -4.92 9.60
CA ALA A 171 -0.64 -4.31 8.49
C ALA A 171 -0.93 -2.81 8.35
N ALA A 172 -2.12 -2.35 8.77
CA ALA A 172 -2.50 -0.95 8.77
C ALA A 172 -2.01 -0.13 9.98
N VAL A 173 -1.53 -0.77 11.05
CA VAL A 173 -1.03 -0.07 12.25
C VAL A 173 0.03 0.99 11.93
N PRO A 174 1.01 0.76 11.02
CA PRO A 174 2.00 1.76 10.67
C PRO A 174 1.40 3.07 10.11
N ALA A 175 0.25 3.00 9.43
CA ALA A 175 -0.46 4.16 8.91
C ALA A 175 -1.03 5.06 10.03
N LEU A 176 -1.14 4.56 11.27
CA LEU A 176 -1.65 5.35 12.39
C LEU A 176 -0.65 6.41 12.87
N VAL A 177 0.65 6.25 12.59
CA VAL A 177 1.67 7.25 12.97
C VAL A 177 1.34 8.64 12.40
N PRO A 178 1.16 8.83 11.07
CA PRO A 178 0.78 10.13 10.52
C PRO A 178 -0.62 10.56 10.97
N LEU A 179 -1.56 9.62 11.13
CA LEU A 179 -2.96 9.93 11.46
C LEU A 179 -3.18 10.33 12.91
N VAL A 180 -2.38 9.83 13.85
CA VAL A 180 -2.52 10.17 15.28
C VAL A 180 -1.47 11.20 15.68
N GLY A 181 -0.21 10.99 15.28
CA GLY A 181 0.90 11.85 15.65
C GLY A 181 0.86 13.24 15.02
N PHE A 182 0.20 13.38 13.85
CA PHE A 182 0.21 14.62 13.07
C PHE A 182 -1.20 15.11 12.70
N ALA A 183 -2.26 14.58 13.31
CA ALA A 183 -3.64 14.96 13.00
C ALA A 183 -3.86 16.47 12.99
N GLY A 184 -3.43 17.15 14.06
CA GLY A 184 -3.57 18.60 14.20
C GLY A 184 -2.80 19.38 13.13
N ALA A 185 -1.59 18.93 12.79
CA ALA A 185 -0.78 19.53 11.74
C ALA A 185 -1.42 19.35 10.36
N VAL A 186 -1.90 18.15 10.04
CA VAL A 186 -2.57 17.86 8.75
C VAL A 186 -3.85 18.67 8.63
N VAL A 187 -4.72 18.63 9.63
CA VAL A 187 -5.99 19.39 9.63
C VAL A 187 -5.73 20.89 9.54
N GLY A 188 -4.75 21.41 10.29
CA GLY A 188 -4.38 22.83 10.25
C GLY A 188 -3.77 23.30 8.92
N ASN A 189 -3.33 22.36 8.07
CA ASN A 189 -2.79 22.62 6.73
C ASN A 189 -3.77 22.27 5.61
N ALA A 190 -5.06 22.17 5.93
CA ALA A 190 -6.10 21.93 4.94
C ALA A 190 -6.27 23.10 3.94
N ALA A 191 -6.72 22.78 2.74
CA ALA A 191 -7.03 23.76 1.71
C ALA A 191 -8.20 24.68 2.14
N PRO A 192 -8.33 25.88 1.53
CA PRO A 192 -9.46 26.77 1.80
C PRO A 192 -10.82 26.08 1.60
N SER A 193 -11.82 26.53 2.35
CA SER A 193 -13.17 25.93 2.34
C SER A 193 -13.82 25.86 0.95
N ALA A 194 -13.57 26.84 0.09
CA ALA A 194 -14.02 26.84 -1.30
C ALA A 194 -13.45 25.64 -2.08
N THR A 195 -12.15 25.37 -1.97
CA THR A 195 -11.49 24.22 -2.59
C THR A 195 -12.06 22.91 -2.06
N LEU A 196 -12.19 22.78 -0.74
CA LEU A 196 -12.75 21.58 -0.12
C LEU A 196 -14.21 21.33 -0.55
N THR A 197 -14.97 22.39 -0.80
CA THR A 197 -16.35 22.30 -1.31
C THR A 197 -16.36 21.73 -2.73
N VAL A 198 -15.53 22.25 -3.63
CA VAL A 198 -15.40 21.73 -4.99
C VAL A 198 -14.96 20.26 -4.97
N MET A 199 -13.94 19.93 -4.18
CA MET A 199 -13.50 18.54 -4.02
C MET A 199 -14.61 17.62 -3.48
N THR A 200 -15.50 18.14 -2.62
CA THR A 200 -16.59 17.34 -2.07
C THR A 200 -17.56 16.89 -3.16
N PHE A 201 -17.85 17.75 -4.14
CA PHE A 201 -18.72 17.37 -5.26
C PHE A 201 -17.98 16.56 -6.33
N MET A 202 -16.70 16.88 -6.58
CA MET A 202 -15.95 16.27 -7.68
C MET A 202 -15.23 14.97 -7.31
N VAL A 203 -14.78 14.82 -6.07
CA VAL A 203 -13.86 13.74 -5.66
C VAL A 203 -14.49 12.79 -4.65
N LEU A 204 -15.24 13.31 -3.67
CA LEU A 204 -15.84 12.47 -2.62
C LEU A 204 -16.71 11.32 -3.17
N PRO A 205 -17.51 11.47 -4.25
CA PRO A 205 -18.29 10.37 -4.81
C PRO A 205 -17.45 9.20 -5.32
N PHE A 206 -16.18 9.40 -5.64
CA PHE A 206 -15.29 8.32 -6.08
C PHE A 206 -14.84 7.42 -4.94
N VAL A 207 -14.82 7.90 -3.69
CA VAL A 207 -14.45 7.09 -2.52
C VAL A 207 -15.36 5.86 -2.34
N PRO A 208 -16.70 5.96 -2.32
CA PRO A 208 -17.56 4.78 -2.26
C PRO A 208 -17.52 3.94 -3.54
N VAL A 209 -17.22 4.53 -4.70
CA VAL A 209 -17.01 3.77 -5.95
C VAL A 209 -15.76 2.90 -5.85
N MET A 210 -14.65 3.44 -5.34
CA MET A 210 -13.42 2.68 -5.09
C MET A 210 -13.65 1.57 -4.07
N ALA A 211 -14.34 1.86 -2.96
CA ALA A 211 -14.69 0.84 -1.97
C ALA A 211 -15.58 -0.26 -2.57
N GLY A 212 -16.57 0.12 -3.38
CA GLY A 212 -17.43 -0.81 -4.12
C GLY A 212 -16.65 -1.69 -5.10
N ALA A 213 -15.72 -1.10 -5.85
CA ALA A 213 -14.83 -1.82 -6.76
C ALA A 213 -13.94 -2.81 -5.99
N GLN A 214 -13.37 -2.39 -4.86
CA GLN A 214 -12.58 -3.27 -3.99
C GLN A 214 -13.42 -4.46 -3.49
N ILE A 215 -14.64 -4.21 -3.00
CA ILE A 215 -15.56 -5.27 -2.56
C ILE A 215 -15.89 -6.21 -3.72
N TRP A 216 -16.11 -5.67 -4.91
CA TRP A 216 -16.38 -6.46 -6.11
C TRP A 216 -15.21 -7.36 -6.46
N VAL A 217 -13.97 -6.85 -6.48
CA VAL A 217 -12.74 -7.64 -6.70
C VAL A 217 -12.63 -8.78 -5.67
N TRP A 218 -12.81 -8.48 -4.38
CA TRP A 218 -12.77 -9.49 -3.32
C TRP A 218 -13.87 -10.56 -3.45
N ARG A 219 -15.07 -10.19 -3.91
CA ARG A 219 -16.16 -11.15 -4.15
C ARG A 219 -15.93 -11.99 -5.41
N ALA A 220 -15.44 -11.37 -6.48
CA ALA A 220 -15.23 -12.03 -7.77
C ALA A 220 -14.02 -12.98 -7.75
N PHE A 221 -12.94 -12.60 -7.07
CA PHE A 221 -11.67 -13.31 -7.10
C PHE A 221 -11.27 -13.94 -5.76
N GLY A 222 -12.06 -13.78 -4.69
CA GLY A 222 -11.71 -14.29 -3.37
C GLY A 222 -11.87 -15.80 -3.20
N LYS A 223 -12.95 -16.39 -3.71
CA LYS A 223 -13.18 -17.85 -3.71
C LYS A 223 -13.18 -18.37 -5.14
N GLY A 224 -12.48 -19.47 -5.38
CA GLY A 224 -12.45 -20.12 -6.69
C GLY A 224 -11.03 -20.31 -7.25
N PRO A 225 -10.91 -20.71 -8.53
CA PRO A 225 -9.63 -21.02 -9.14
C PRO A 225 -8.69 -19.81 -9.12
N VAL A 226 -7.40 -20.08 -9.04
CA VAL A 226 -6.34 -19.07 -9.09
C VAL A 226 -6.01 -18.83 -10.56
N PRO A 227 -6.17 -17.59 -11.07
CA PRO A 227 -5.81 -17.30 -12.45
C PRO A 227 -4.31 -17.38 -12.69
N THR A 228 -3.91 -17.69 -13.92
CA THR A 228 -2.52 -17.69 -14.37
C THR A 228 -2.26 -16.51 -15.31
N TYR A 229 -2.35 -15.28 -14.79
CA TYR A 229 -2.09 -14.05 -15.58
C TYR A 229 -0.59 -13.68 -15.66
N PHE A 230 0.22 -14.18 -14.72
CA PHE A 230 1.61 -13.76 -14.46
C PHE A 230 2.55 -14.93 -14.22
#